data_AF-A0A2D5HFY4-F1
#
_entry.id   AF-A0A2D5HFY4-F1
#
_cell.length_a   1.000
_cell.length_b   1.000
_cell.length_c   1.000
_cell.angle_alpha   90.00
_cell.angle_beta   90.00
_cell.angle_gamma   90.00
#
_symmetry.space_group_name_H-M   'P 1'
#
loop_
_entity.id
_entity.type
_entity.pdbx_description
1 polymer ?
#
loop_
_entity_poly.entity_id
_entity_poly.type
_entity_poly.pdbx_seq_one_letter_code
_entity_poly.pdbx_strand_id
1 'polypeptide(L)' 'MIIYALALGAIERGSVYLTRFPGWGGKLLFLACTGAVFMAGAKILDCIKYEKAAKQQTLAVEAADAQADRKEAA' A
#
# COMPACT_ATOMS: atom_id res chain seq x y z
N MET A 1 7.05 4.19 1.93
CA MET A 1 6.86 5.40 2.75
C MET A 1 5.58 6.19 2.43
N ILE A 2 4.82 5.87 1.37
CA ILE A 2 3.58 6.58 1.01
C ILE A 2 2.47 6.40 2.06
N ILE A 3 2.19 5.16 2.46
CA ILE A 3 1.14 4.86 3.45
C ILE A 3 1.45 5.54 4.80
N TYR A 4 2.72 5.58 5.18
CA TYR A 4 3.18 6.23 6.40
C TYR A 4 2.94 7.76 6.37
N ALA A 5 3.28 8.42 5.25
CA ALA A 5 3.03 9.85 5.08
C ALA A 5 1.53 10.20 5.09
N LEU A 6 0.70 9.37 4.43
CA LEU A 6 -0.75 9.53 4.43
C LEU A 6 -1.34 9.40 5.84
N ALA A 7 -0.87 8.41 6.61
CA ALA A 7 -1.30 8.22 7.99
C ALA A 7 -0.93 9.41 8.88
N LEU A 8 0.32 9.89 8.78
CA LEU A 8 0.81 11.00 9.61
C LEU A 8 -0.05 12.26 9.42
N GLY A 9 -0.26 12.67 8.17
CA GLY A 9 -1.06 13.87 7.85
C GLY A 9 -2.55 13.73 8.18
N ALA A 10 -3.13 12.53 8.02
CA ALA A 10 -4.52 12.27 8.38
C ALA A 10 -4.75 12.34 9.89
N ILE A 11 -3.83 11.80 10.69
CA ILE A 11 -3.93 11.83 12.16
C ILE A 11 -3.72 13.24 12.70
N GLU A 12 -2.78 14.01 12.12
CA GLU A 12 -2.51 15.39 12.53
C GLU A 12 -3.76 16.27 12.34
N ARG A 13 -4.39 16.24 11.16
CA ARG A 13 -5.67 16.94 10.91
C ARG A 13 -6.83 16.33 11.70
N GLY A 14 -6.83 15.02 11.87
CA GLY A 14 -7.83 14.28 12.65
C GLY A 14 -7.87 14.70 14.12
N SER A 15 -6.70 14.90 14.74
CA SER A 15 -6.58 15.37 16.12
C SER A 15 -7.14 16.79 16.30
N VAL A 16 -7.01 17.64 15.27
CA VAL A 16 -7.62 18.97 15.23
C VAL A 16 -9.16 18.88 15.22
N TYR A 17 -9.74 17.87 14.55
CA TYR A 17 -11.20 17.67 14.58
C TYR A 17 -11.73 17.30 15.96
N LEU A 18 -10.97 16.56 16.77
CA LEU A 18 -11.33 16.23 18.15
C LEU A 18 -11.37 17.46 19.07
N THR A 19 -10.47 18.42 18.85
CA THR A 19 -10.35 19.62 19.69
C THR A 19 -11.27 20.75 19.22
N ARG A 20 -11.51 20.88 17.91
CA ARG A 20 -12.33 21.95 17.34
C ARG A 20 -13.84 21.66 17.37
N PHE A 21 -14.22 20.39 17.35
CA PHE A 21 -15.62 19.95 17.42
C PHE A 21 -15.83 18.99 18.59
N PRO A 22 -15.82 19.49 19.84
CA PRO A 22 -16.00 18.66 21.03
C PRO A 22 -17.41 18.05 21.02
N GLY A 23 -17.48 16.73 20.80
CA GLY A 23 -18.73 15.98 20.69
C GLY A 23 -18.56 14.67 19.92
N TRP A 24 -19.67 14.02 19.58
CA TRP A 24 -19.67 12.82 18.72
C TRP A 24 -19.18 13.11 17.29
N GLY A 25 -19.40 14.32 16.79
CA GLY A 25 -18.99 14.74 15.44
C GLY A 25 -17.48 14.68 15.20
N GLY A 26 -16.68 15.19 16.13
CA GLY A 26 -15.21 15.14 16.02
C GLY A 26 -14.66 13.71 16.02
N LYS A 27 -15.27 12.81 16.82
CA LYS A 27 -14.89 11.39 16.88
C LYS A 27 -15.25 10.64 15.59
N LEU A 28 -16.44 10.90 15.03
CA LEU A 28 -16.85 10.32 13.74
C LEU A 28 -15.95 10.79 12.59
N LEU A 29 -15.59 12.08 12.57
CA LEU A 29 -14.73 12.63 11.51
C LEU A 29 -13.29 12.09 11.61
N PHE A 30 -12.77 11.92 12.83
CA PHE A 30 -11.49 11.26 13.07
C PHE A 30 -11.49 9.79 12.64
N LEU A 31 -12.56 9.06 12.96
CA LEU A 31 -12.71 7.65 12.59
C LEU A 31 -12.86 7.48 11.09
N ALA A 32 -13.61 8.37 10.42
CA ALA A 32 -13.73 8.40 8.96
C ALA A 32 -12.38 8.67 8.28
N CYS A 33 -11.59 9.61 8.82
CA CYS A 33 -10.26 9.94 8.29
C CYS A 33 -9.29 8.74 8.43
N THR A 34 -9.31 8.08 9.59
CA THR A 34 -8.51 6.87 9.83
C THR A 34 -8.95 5.71 8.94
N GLY A 35 -10.26 5.50 8.79
CA GLY A 35 -10.82 4.47 7.90
C GLY A 35 -10.44 4.69 6.42
N ALA A 36 -10.42 5.94 5.96
CA ALA A 36 -9.97 6.28 4.62
C ALA A 36 -8.50 5.91 4.35
N VAL A 37 -7.62 6.09 5.34
CA VAL A 37 -6.20 5.68 5.24
C VAL A 37 -6.06 4.16 5.12
N PHE A 38 -6.86 3.39 5.88
CA PHE A 38 -6.86 1.92 5.76
C PHE A 38 -7.34 1.44 4.39
N MET A 39 -8.42 2.02 3.86
CA MET A 39 -8.90 1.69 2.51
C MET A 39 -7.86 2.04 1.44
N ALA A 40 -7.22 3.21 1.54
CA ALA A 40 -6.14 3.60 0.64
C ALA A 40 -4.93 2.67 0.76
N GLY A 41 -4.57 2.29 1.99
CA GLY A 41 -3.49 1.36 2.28
C GLY A 41 -3.72 -0.02 1.67
N ALA A 42 -4.93 -0.58 1.82
CA ALA A 42 -5.30 -1.87 1.26
C ALA A 42 -5.15 -1.89 -0.28
N LYS A 43 -5.66 -0.86 -0.96
CA LYS A 43 -5.57 -0.76 -2.43
C LYS A 43 -4.12 -0.65 -2.92
N ILE A 44 -3.29 0.12 -2.21
CA ILE A 44 -1.86 0.24 -2.53
C ILE A 44 -1.15 -1.11 -2.35
N LEU A 45 -1.45 -1.84 -1.27
CA LEU A 45 -0.82 -3.11 -0.96
C LEU A 45 -1.18 -4.20 -2.00
N ASP A 46 -2.43 -4.22 -2.46
CA ASP A 46 -2.86 -5.12 -3.53
C ASP A 46 -2.15 -4.83 -4.85
N CYS A 47 -2.05 -3.56 -5.28
CA CYS A 47 -1.30 -3.20 -6.49
C CYS A 47 0.15 -3.69 -6.42
N ILE A 48 0.82 -3.55 -5.28
CA ILE A 48 2.21 -4.03 -5.11
C ILE A 48 2.30 -5.56 -5.20
N LYS A 49 1.32 -6.30 -4.67
CA LYS A 49 1.27 -7.77 -4.83
C LYS A 49 1.19 -8.16 -6.30
N TYR A 50 0.31 -7.50 -7.07
CA TYR A 50 0.18 -7.74 -8.51
C TYR A 50 1.48 -7.40 -9.26
N GLU A 51 2.11 -6.26 -8.97
CA GLU A 51 3.39 -5.88 -9.59
C GLU A 51 4.52 -6.87 -9.25
N LYS A 52 4.58 -7.36 -8.01
CA LYS A 52 5.56 -8.37 -7.61
C LYS A 52 5.36 -9.70 -8.34
N ALA A 53 4.11 -10.15 -8.46
CA ALA A 53 3.79 -11.38 -9.17
C ALA A 53 4.17 -11.30 -10.66
N ALA A 54 3.87 -10.18 -11.32
CA ALA A 54 4.26 -9.95 -12.71
C ALA A 54 5.78 -9.96 -12.89
N LYS A 55 6.53 -9.27 -12.02
CA LYS A 55 8.01 -9.29 -12.05
C LYS A 55 8.58 -10.68 -11.84
N GLN A 56 8.01 -11.47 -10.92
CA GLN A 56 8.45 -12.84 -10.67
C GLN A 56 8.24 -13.74 -11.89
N GLN A 57 7.16 -13.57 -12.63
CA GLN A 57 6.94 -14.33 -13.87
C GLN A 57 7.97 -13.98 -14.93
N THR A 58 8.27 -12.69 -15.14
CA THR A 58 9.31 -12.28 -16.09
C THR A 58 10.67 -12.88 -15.71
N LEU A 59 11.05 -12.79 -14.43
CA LEU A 59 12.31 -13.36 -13.93
C LEU A 59 12.36 -14.89 -14.06
N ALA A 60 11.22 -15.58 -13.87
CA ALA A 60 11.16 -17.04 -13.99
C ALA A 60 11.31 -17.50 -15.46
N VAL A 61 10.73 -16.76 -16.41
CA VAL A 61 10.91 -17.00 -17.84
C VAL A 61 12.37 -16.76 -18.24
N GLU A 62 12.94 -15.62 -17.82
CA GLU A 62 14.34 -15.29 -18.10
C GLU A 62 15.32 -16.31 -17.50
N ALA A 63 15.03 -16.82 -16.29
CA ALA A 63 15.82 -17.89 -15.67
C ALA A 63 15.65 -19.23 -16.40
N ALA A 64 14.47 -19.53 -16.95
CA ALA A 64 14.21 -20.75 -17.72
C ALA A 64 14.92 -20.72 -19.08
N ASP A 65 14.88 -19.59 -19.78
CA ASP A 65 15.62 -19.37 -21.04
C ASP A 65 17.14 -19.47 -20.80
N ALA A 66 17.66 -18.81 -19.75
CA ALA A 66 19.08 -18.91 -19.39
C ALA A 66 19.52 -20.33 -19.00
N GLN A 67 18.61 -21.13 -18.41
CA GLN A 67 18.87 -22.53 -18.11
C GLN A 67 18.82 -23.42 -19.36
N ALA A 68 18.02 -23.09 -20.37
CA ALA A 68 17.97 -23.80 -21.64
C ALA A 68 19.28 -23.57 -22.42
N ASP A 69 19.70 -22.33 -22.59
CA ASP A 69 20.97 -21.96 -23.23
C ASP A 69 22.18 -22.67 -22.59
N ARG A 70 22.21 -22.71 -21.25
CA ARG A 70 23.29 -23.41 -20.52
C ARG A 70 23.30 -24.93 -20.73
N LYS A 71 22.15 -25.56 -20.98
CA LYS A 71 22.06 -27.00 -21.27
C LYS A 71 22.45 -27.35 -22.70
N GLU A 72 22.21 -26.44 -23.66
CA GLU A 72 22.56 -26.65 -25.07
C GLU A 72 24.07 -26.47 -25.33
N ALA A 73 24.76 -25.72 -24.46
CA ALA A 73 26.21 -25.51 -24.54
C ALA A 73 27.07 -26.61 -23.86
N ALA A 74 26.46 -27.63 -23.26
CA ALA A 74 27.11 -28.71 -22.52
C ALA A 74 26.94 -30.06 -23.22
#